data_AF-A0A832X0L9-F1
#
_entry.id   AF-A0A832X0L9-F1
#
_cell.length_a   1.000
_cell.length_b   1.000
_cell.length_c   1.000
_cell.angle_alpha   90.00
_cell.angle_beta   90.00
_cell.angle_gamma   90.00
#
_symmetry.space_group_name_H-M   'P 1'
#
loop_
_entity.id
_entity.type
_entity.pdbx_description
1 polymer ?
#
loop_
_entity_poly.entity_id
_entity_poly.type
_entity_poly.pdbx_seq_one_letter_code
_entity_poly.pdbx_strand_id
1 'polypeptide(L)' 'HPGDCHYAQGNYKTLRRVKLLKMLLKDMGLEEERLRLEWISASEGNKFREVVNDMVIKIKEIGPSPLRSEESK' A
#
# COMPACT_ATOMS: atom_id res chain seq x y z
N HIS A 1 7.73 -8.25 9.65
CA HIS A 1 8.00 -9.18 8.54
C HIS A 1 6.99 -10.33 8.52
N PRO A 2 6.89 -11.13 7.44
CA PRO A 2 6.31 -12.47 7.48
C PRO A 2 7.00 -13.29 8.58
N GLY A 3 6.24 -14.06 9.36
CA GLY A 3 6.78 -14.77 10.54
C GLY A 3 6.82 -13.94 11.83
N ASP A 4 7.18 -12.66 11.76
CA ASP A 4 7.30 -11.78 12.95
C ASP A 4 5.97 -11.14 13.41
N CYS A 5 4.83 -11.70 13.01
CA CYS A 5 3.56 -11.14 13.45
C CYS A 5 3.37 -11.41 14.94
N HIS A 6 3.08 -10.36 15.72
CA HIS A 6 2.76 -10.49 17.14
C HIS A 6 1.59 -11.46 17.39
N TYR A 7 0.65 -11.53 16.45
CA TYR A 7 -0.51 -12.43 16.48
C TYR A 7 -0.33 -13.65 15.55
N ALA A 8 0.92 -14.10 15.37
CA ALA A 8 1.37 -15.23 14.56
C ALA A 8 1.12 -15.14 13.04
N GLN A 9 -0.14 -15.01 12.60
CA GLN A 9 -0.51 -15.21 11.19
C GLN A 9 -1.28 -14.05 10.54
N GLY A 10 -1.50 -12.95 11.25
CA GLY A 10 -2.27 -11.80 10.73
C GLY A 10 -1.68 -11.22 9.43
N ASN A 11 -0.36 -11.06 9.39
CA ASN A 11 0.40 -10.63 8.20
C ASN A 11 0.16 -11.51 6.96
N TYR A 12 0.11 -12.84 7.09
CA TYR A 12 -0.15 -13.73 5.96
C TYR A 12 -1.57 -13.58 5.41
N LYS A 13 -2.56 -13.33 6.27
CA LYS A 13 -3.93 -13.00 5.82
C LYS A 13 -3.94 -11.67 5.07
N THR A 14 -3.25 -10.65 5.58
CA THR A 14 -3.08 -9.36 4.91
C THR A 14 -2.40 -9.51 3.54
N LEU A 15 -1.34 -10.31 3.44
CA LEU A 15 -0.65 -10.56 2.16
C LEU A 15 -1.61 -11.10 1.09
N ARG A 16 -2.44 -12.09 1.43
CA ARG A 16 -3.44 -12.64 0.50
C ARG A 16 -4.48 -11.60 0.10
N ARG A 17 -4.97 -10.81 1.05
CA ARG A 17 -5.96 -9.74 0.81
C ARG A 17 -5.42 -8.64 -0.10
N VAL A 18 -4.18 -8.18 0.13
CA VAL A 18 -3.56 -7.14 -0.70
C VAL A 18 -3.36 -7.63 -2.13
N LYS A 19 -2.93 -8.88 -2.33
CA LYS A 19 -2.80 -9.46 -3.68
C LYS A 19 -4.13 -9.43 -4.44
N LEU A 20 -5.21 -9.87 -3.80
CA LEU A 20 -6.55 -9.81 -4.38
C LEU A 20 -6.99 -8.37 -4.65
N LEU A 21 -6.76 -7.46 -3.68
CA LEU A 21 -7.19 -6.08 -3.79
C LEU A 21 -6.49 -5.35 -4.94
N LYS A 22 -5.21 -5.63 -5.22
CA LYS A 22 -4.52 -5.09 -6.40
C LYS A 22 -5.20 -5.51 -7.71
N MET A 23 -5.56 -6.79 -7.84
CA MET A 23 -6.31 -7.27 -9.01
C MET A 23 -7.65 -6.55 -9.14
N LEU A 24 -8.38 -6.39 -8.03
CA LEU A 24 -9.66 -5.68 -8.03
C LEU A 24 -9.52 -4.19 -8.41
N LEU A 25 -8.46 -3.52 -7.93
CA LEU A 25 -8.18 -2.13 -8.32
C LEU A 25 -7.99 -2.03 -9.84
N LYS A 26 -7.21 -2.94 -10.41
CA LYS A 26 -7.01 -3.02 -11.86
C LYS A 26 -8.33 -3.20 -12.61
N ASP A 27 -9.16 -4.15 -12.17
CA ASP A 27 -10.46 -4.44 -12.78
C ASP A 27 -11.43 -3.25 -12.69
N MET A 28 -11.29 -2.42 -11.65
CA MET A 28 -12.03 -1.17 -11.48
C MET A 28 -11.45 0.00 -12.29
N GLY A 29 -10.40 -0.20 -13.08
CA GLY A 29 -9.73 0.84 -13.86
C GLY A 29 -8.85 1.77 -13.02
N LEU A 30 -8.42 1.33 -11.84
CA LEU A 30 -7.52 2.06 -10.94
C LEU A 30 -6.10 1.48 -11.03
N GLU A 31 -5.11 2.35 -10.86
CA GLU A 31 -3.71 2.00 -10.90
C GLU A 31 -3.34 1.17 -9.65
N GLU A 32 -2.85 -0.06 -9.84
CA GLU A 32 -2.51 -1.01 -8.77
C GLU A 32 -1.41 -0.46 -7.85
N GLU A 33 -0.58 0.45 -8.37
CA GLU A 33 0.49 1.15 -7.68
C GLU A 33 -0.03 2.09 -6.58
N ARG A 34 -1.32 2.44 -6.59
CA ARG A 34 -1.95 3.21 -5.49
C ARG A 34 -2.04 2.43 -4.19
N LEU A 35 -1.92 1.10 -4.25
CA LEU A 35 -1.86 0.22 -3.08
C LEU A 35 -0.47 -0.39 -2.94
N ARG A 36 0.15 -0.21 -1.77
CA ARG A 36 1.44 -0.80 -1.44
C ARG A 36 1.40 -1.47 -0.08
N LEU A 37 1.99 -2.65 0.02
CA LEU A 37 2.19 -3.37 1.27
C LEU A 37 3.69 -3.50 1.50
N GLU A 38 4.13 -3.07 2.68
CA GLU A 38 5.52 -3.16 3.10
C GLU A 38 5.61 -3.77 4.49
N TRP A 39 6.68 -4.53 4.72
CA TRP A 39 6.95 -5.13 6.01
C TRP A 39 8.05 -4.37 6.73
N ILE A 40 7.69 -3.72 7.84
CA ILE A 40 8.56 -2.83 8.60
C ILE A 40 8.43 -3.21 10.08
N SER A 41 9.55 -3.51 10.73
CA SER A 41 9.64 -3.77 12.17
C SER A 41 9.77 -2.47 12.96
N ALA A 42 9.66 -2.55 14.30
CA ALA A 42 9.79 -1.39 15.17
C ALA A 42 11.19 -0.73 15.14
N SER A 43 12.23 -1.46 14.71
CA SER A 43 13.60 -0.94 14.60
C SER A 43 13.95 -0.40 13.22
N GLU A 44 13.07 -0.55 12.22
CA GLU A 44 13.34 -0.19 10.82
C GLU A 44 12.90 1.25 10.47
N GLY A 45 13.22 2.23 11.33
CA GLY A 45 12.81 3.63 11.15
C GLY A 45 13.33 4.28 9.85
N ASN A 46 14.57 4.00 9.46
CA ASN A 46 15.15 4.51 8.20
C ASN A 46 14.41 3.96 6.97
N LYS A 47 14.12 2.66 6.97
CA LYS A 47 13.35 2.01 5.90
C LYS A 47 11.93 2.58 5.81
N PHE A 48 11.28 2.85 6.95
CA PHE A 48 9.98 3.51 6.96
C PHE A 48 10.03 4.86 6.25
N ARG A 49 11.03 5.69 6.58
CA ARG A 49 11.22 6.99 5.92
C ARG A 49 11.37 6.85 4.41
N GLU A 50 12.23 5.94 3.96
CA GLU A 50 12.50 5.69 2.55
C GLU A 50 11.25 5.22 1.79
N VAL A 51 10.56 4.21 2.34
CA VAL A 51 9.34 3.65 1.77
C VAL A 51 8.24 4.71 1.66
N VAL A 52 8.04 5.53 2.68
CA VAL A 52 7.01 6.57 2.67
C VAL A 52 7.34 7.64 1.64
N ASN A 53 8.60 8.10 1.57
CA ASN A 53 9.02 9.08 0.59
C ASN A 53 8.85 8.57 -0.84
N ASP A 54 9.26 7.33 -1.11
CA ASP A 54 9.10 6.68 -2.41
C ASP A 54 7.62 6.52 -2.79
N MET A 55 6.77 6.11 -1.85
CA MET A 55 5.33 6.03 -2.06
C MET A 55 4.72 7.40 -2.39
N VAL A 56 5.13 8.46 -1.69
CA VAL A 56 4.66 9.82 -1.97
C VAL A 56 5.07 10.28 -3.37
N ILE A 57 6.32 10.02 -3.78
CA ILE A 57 6.80 10.33 -5.13
C ILE A 57 5.94 9.58 -6.16
N LYS A 58 5.76 8.27 -5.97
CA LYS A 58 4.99 7.44 -6.91
C LYS A 58 3.54 7.91 -7.06
N ILE A 59 2.87 8.25 -5.96
CA ILE A 59 1.49 8.76 -6.02
C ILE A 59 1.41 10.12 -6.70
N LYS A 60 2.40 11.00 -6.51
CA LYS A 60 2.46 12.29 -7.22
C LYS A 60 2.64 12.11 -8.73
N GLU A 61 3.45 11.14 -9.15
CA GLU A 61 3.63 10.81 -10.57
C GLU A 61 2.37 10.25 -11.22
N ILE A 62 1.64 9.38 -10.51
CA ILE A 62 0.36 8.83 -10.99
C ILE A 62 -0.71 9.93 -11.06
N GLY A 63 -0.64 10.92 -10.16
CA GLY A 63 -1.57 12.05 -10.12
C GLY A 63 -2.85 11.76 -9.32
N PRO A 64 -3.82 12.69 -9.36
CA PRO A 64 -5.06 12.59 -8.58
C PRO A 64 -5.81 11.27 -8.82
N SER A 65 -6.48 10.77 -7.79
CA SER A 65 -7.32 9.57 -7.91
C SER A 65 -8.51 9.84 -8.85
N PRO A 66 -8.84 8.92 -9.76
CA PRO A 66 -10.07 9.00 -10.57
C PRO A 66 -11.36 9.04 -9.75
N LEU A 67 -11.31 8.59 -8.49
CA LEU A 67 -12.46 8.60 -7.57
C LEU A 67 -12.64 9.91 -6.80
N ARG A 68 -11.75 10.90 -6.98
CA ARG A 68 -11.86 12.18 -6.30
C ARG A 68 -13.02 12.98 -6.92
N SER A 69 -14.10 13.21 -6.17
CA SER A 69 -15.17 14.12 -6.63
C SER A 69 -14.77 15.59 -6.44
N GLU A 70 -15.36 16.49 -7.25
CA GLU A 70 -15.14 17.94 -7.15
C GLU A 70 -15.63 18.52 -5.80
N GLU A 71 -16.50 17.83 -5.06
CA GLU A 71 -16.94 18.25 -3.71
C GLU A 71 -15.88 18.03 -2.62
N SER A 72 -14.74 17.43 -2.96
CA SER A 72 -13.65 17.10 -2.01
C SER A 72 -12.54 18.17 -1.95
N LYS A 73 -12.75 19.35 -2.55
CA LYS A 73 -11.87 20.53 -2.44
C LYS A 73 -12.44 21.51 -1.44
#